data_AF-A0A4Z0H446-F1
#
_entry.id   AF-A0A4Z0H446-F1
#
_cell.length_a   1.000
_cell.length_b   1.000
_cell.length_c   1.000
_cell.angle_alpha   90.00
_cell.angle_beta   90.00
_cell.angle_gamma   90.00
#
_symmetry.space_group_name_H-M   'P 1'
#
loop_
_entity.id
_entity.type
_entity.pdbx_description
1 polymer ?
#
loop_
_entity_poly.entity_id
_entity_poly.type
_entity_poly.pdbx_seq_one_letter_code
_entity_poly.pdbx_strand_id
1 'polypeptide(L)'
;MSPIDVNIVKSCTGIECVTLKDWFSIIGTILGATLGAGLGSLGSYLLFKRKLSEEGKKTKREFHKEYKRVNKLLELVIDQLDQLYSSWESHKEKKPFLVIVSSLLQRVRKEILNIPHQSIPDDIFDNVEELEDEIGCMEANVNFFHIGGEYVEKPKYLIEFKESLDKIKQLRTEIDKFKKDG
;
A
#
# COMPACT_ATOMS: atom_id res chain seq x y z
N MET A 1 -27.66 74.46 -59.05
CA MET A 1 -26.83 73.42 -58.41
C MET A 1 -27.36 73.16 -57.02
N SER A 2 -27.80 71.92 -56.75
CA SER A 2 -27.73 71.25 -55.45
C SER A 2 -28.04 69.78 -55.73
N PRO A 3 -27.04 68.88 -55.68
CA PRO A 3 -27.25 67.46 -55.88
C PRO A 3 -27.97 66.86 -54.66
N ILE A 4 -28.76 65.83 -54.93
CA ILE A 4 -29.52 65.05 -53.95
C ILE A 4 -28.53 64.37 -53.01
N ASP A 5 -28.63 64.67 -51.71
CA ASP A 5 -27.82 64.03 -50.68
C ASP A 5 -28.50 62.71 -50.27
N VAL A 6 -28.14 61.63 -50.95
CA VAL A 6 -28.60 60.28 -50.59
C VAL A 6 -27.70 59.77 -49.46
N ASN A 7 -28.12 60.02 -48.22
CA ASN A 7 -27.59 59.30 -47.06
C ASN A 7 -28.00 57.83 -47.18
N ILE A 8 -27.15 57.00 -47.78
CA ILE A 8 -27.28 55.55 -47.72
C ILE A 8 -26.83 55.11 -46.31
N VAL A 9 -27.75 55.17 -45.36
CA VAL A 9 -27.59 54.46 -44.08
C VAL A 9 -27.79 52.97 -44.37
N LYS A 10 -26.71 52.25 -44.70
CA LYS A 10 -26.71 50.78 -44.62
C LYS A 10 -26.59 50.39 -43.15
N SER A 11 -27.71 50.49 -42.43
CA SER A 11 -27.87 49.82 -41.13
C SER A 11 -27.93 48.31 -41.40
N CYS A 12 -26.82 47.63 -41.21
CA CYS A 12 -26.75 46.19 -41.32
C CYS A 12 -26.86 45.62 -39.90
N THR A 13 -28.09 45.38 -39.45
CA THR A 13 -28.40 44.78 -38.15
C THR A 13 -28.99 43.39 -38.37
N GLY A 14 -28.22 42.36 -38.01
CA GLY A 14 -28.63 40.96 -38.12
C GLY A 14 -27.50 40.03 -38.61
N ILE A 15 -27.78 38.72 -38.59
CA ILE A 15 -26.86 37.61 -38.91
C ILE A 15 -26.25 37.73 -40.34
N GLU A 16 -26.84 38.55 -41.21
CA GLU A 16 -26.37 38.82 -42.58
C GLU A 16 -25.13 39.74 -42.67
N CYS A 17 -24.67 40.30 -41.54
CA CYS A 17 -23.45 41.11 -41.48
C CYS A 17 -22.21 40.38 -40.93
N VAL A 18 -22.26 39.05 -40.90
CA VAL A 18 -21.12 38.21 -40.55
C VAL A 18 -20.33 37.93 -41.83
N THR A 19 -19.16 38.55 -41.97
CA THR A 19 -18.30 38.25 -43.12
C THR A 19 -17.77 36.82 -43.00
N LEU A 20 -17.46 36.15 -44.12
CA LEU A 20 -16.83 34.81 -44.12
C LEU A 20 -15.61 34.73 -43.18
N LYS A 21 -14.91 35.85 -43.02
CA LYS A 21 -13.76 36.02 -42.12
C LYS A 21 -14.13 35.85 -40.63
N ASP A 22 -15.30 36.32 -40.22
CA ASP A 22 -15.81 36.19 -38.86
C ASP A 22 -16.22 34.74 -38.55
N TRP A 23 -16.78 34.02 -39.53
CA TRP A 23 -17.04 32.58 -39.43
C TRP A 23 -15.76 31.76 -39.23
N PHE A 24 -14.72 32.04 -40.01
CA PHE A 24 -13.42 31.38 -39.83
C PHE A 24 -12.77 31.72 -38.48
N SER A 25 -12.94 32.95 -37.98
CA SER A 25 -12.45 33.35 -36.66
C SER A 25 -13.16 32.62 -35.52
N ILE A 26 -14.49 32.47 -35.61
CA ILE A 26 -15.29 31.72 -34.64
C ILE A 26 -14.91 30.23 -34.64
N ILE A 27 -14.81 29.61 -35.82
CA ILE A 27 -14.40 28.20 -35.95
C ILE A 27 -12.95 28.00 -35.44
N GLY A 28 -12.04 28.91 -35.78
CA GLY A 28 -10.65 28.88 -35.32
C GLY A 28 -10.51 29.03 -33.81
N THR A 29 -11.37 29.85 -33.19
CA THR A 29 -11.40 30.04 -31.73
C THR A 29 -11.98 28.82 -31.02
N ILE A 30 -13.02 28.19 -31.57
CA ILE A 30 -13.60 26.95 -31.04
C ILE A 30 -12.60 25.78 -31.15
N LEU A 31 -11.94 25.63 -32.31
CA LEU A 31 -10.92 24.60 -32.52
C LEU A 31 -9.66 24.85 -31.67
N GLY A 32 -9.23 26.11 -31.54
CA GLY A 32 -8.12 26.50 -30.67
C GLY A 32 -8.42 26.26 -29.18
N ALA A 33 -9.64 26.57 -28.74
CA ALA A 33 -10.08 26.34 -27.36
C ALA A 33 -10.22 24.84 -27.05
N THR A 34 -10.75 24.04 -27.97
CA THR A 34 -10.89 22.58 -27.79
C THR A 34 -9.56 21.85 -27.84
N LEU A 35 -8.65 22.22 -28.75
CA LEU A 35 -7.29 21.69 -28.78
C LEU A 35 -6.46 22.16 -27.57
N GLY A 36 -6.60 23.41 -27.16
CA GLY A 36 -5.96 23.96 -25.96
C GLY A 36 -6.46 23.29 -24.67
N ALA A 37 -7.76 23.07 -24.55
CA ALA A 37 -8.34 22.32 -23.42
C ALA A 37 -7.99 20.83 -23.47
N GLY A 38 -7.96 20.22 -24.66
CA GLY A 38 -7.54 18.84 -24.88
C GLY A 38 -6.09 18.62 -24.46
N LEU A 39 -5.17 19.45 -24.92
CA LEU A 39 -3.75 19.41 -24.55
C LEU A 39 -3.54 19.78 -23.07
N GLY A 40 -4.31 20.74 -22.54
CA GLY A 40 -4.28 21.08 -21.11
C GLY A 40 -4.72 19.92 -20.21
N SER A 41 -5.78 19.22 -20.59
CA SER A 41 -6.28 18.05 -19.85
C SER A 41 -5.33 16.84 -19.94
N LEU A 42 -4.75 16.59 -21.12
CA LEU A 42 -3.73 15.56 -21.32
C LEU A 42 -2.44 15.87 -20.54
N GLY A 43 -2.01 17.14 -20.54
CA GLY A 43 -0.87 17.59 -19.73
C GLY A 43 -1.12 17.43 -18.23
N SER A 44 -2.30 17.81 -17.75
CA SER A 44 -2.72 17.62 -16.36
C SER A 44 -2.79 16.14 -15.98
N TYR A 45 -3.34 15.29 -16.86
CA TYR A 45 -3.40 13.84 -16.67
C TYR A 45 -2.00 13.22 -16.59
N LEU A 46 -1.07 13.60 -17.47
CA LEU A 46 0.30 13.10 -17.44
C LEU A 46 1.04 13.53 -16.17
N LEU A 47 0.86 14.78 -15.72
CA LEU A 47 1.43 15.27 -14.46
C LEU A 47 0.84 14.55 -13.25
N PHE A 48 -0.47 14.33 -13.24
CA PHE A 48 -1.16 13.57 -12.19
C PHE A 48 -0.67 12.12 -12.14
N LYS A 49 -0.58 11.44 -13.30
CA LYS A 49 -0.06 10.08 -13.40
C LYS A 49 1.39 9.98 -12.93
N ARG A 50 2.23 10.97 -13.26
CA ARG A 50 3.61 11.03 -12.77
C ARG A 50 3.67 11.21 -11.26
N LYS A 51 2.85 12.10 -10.70
CA LYS A 51 2.76 12.34 -9.26
C LYS A 51 2.34 11.08 -8.50
N LEU A 52 1.31 10.37 -8.97
CA LEU A 52 0.89 9.09 -8.38
C LEU A 52 2.01 8.04 -8.44
N SER A 53 2.76 7.98 -9.53
CA SER A 53 3.90 7.07 -9.65
C SER A 53 5.03 7.42 -8.69
N GLU A 54 5.34 8.71 -8.51
CA GLU A 54 6.36 9.18 -7.57
C GLU A 54 5.94 8.96 -6.11
N GLU A 55 4.67 9.19 -5.78
CA GLU A 55 4.08 8.88 -4.47
C GLU A 55 4.14 7.38 -4.17
N GLY A 56 3.72 6.52 -5.11
CA GLY A 56 3.82 5.08 -4.94
C GLY A 56 5.26 4.60 -4.72
N LYS A 57 6.24 5.15 -5.45
CA LYS A 57 7.66 4.86 -5.24
C LYS A 57 8.15 5.30 -3.86
N LYS A 58 7.67 6.44 -3.36
CA LYS A 58 8.01 6.96 -2.04
C LYS A 58 7.44 6.05 -0.95
N THR A 59 6.15 5.69 -1.04
CA THR A 59 5.49 4.76 -0.11
C THR A 59 6.23 3.42 -0.05
N LYS A 60 6.55 2.81 -1.20
CA LYS A 60 7.33 1.55 -1.25
C LYS A 60 8.70 1.66 -0.57
N ARG A 61 9.41 2.79 -0.75
CA ARG A 61 10.72 3.01 -0.12
C ARG A 61 10.61 3.19 1.39
N GLU A 62 9.61 3.95 1.85
CA GLU A 62 9.36 4.17 3.27
C GLU A 62 8.98 2.84 3.94
N PHE A 63 8.05 2.08 3.36
CA PHE A 63 7.72 0.73 3.80
C PHE A 63 8.95 -0.16 3.92
N HIS A 64 9.76 -0.26 2.86
CA HIS A 64 10.93 -1.12 2.85
C HIS A 64 11.90 -0.78 3.98
N LYS A 65 12.09 0.51 4.26
CA LYS A 65 12.99 0.97 5.32
C LYS A 65 12.51 0.52 6.69
N GLU A 66 11.22 0.67 6.98
CA GLU A 66 10.65 0.25 8.27
C GLU A 66 10.57 -1.28 8.37
N TYR A 67 10.02 -1.94 7.35
CA TYR A 67 9.89 -3.40 7.32
C TYR A 67 11.24 -4.13 7.36
N LYS A 68 12.33 -3.54 6.85
CA LYS A 68 13.68 -4.14 6.95
C LYS A 68 14.12 -4.35 8.40
N ARG A 69 13.70 -3.49 9.33
CA ARG A 69 14.02 -3.65 10.76
C ARG A 69 13.20 -4.77 11.37
N VAL A 70 11.90 -4.79 11.07
CA VAL A 70 10.97 -5.84 11.50
C VAL A 70 11.42 -7.20 10.98
N ASN A 71 11.80 -7.30 9.70
CA ASN A 71 12.21 -8.55 9.07
C ASN A 71 13.40 -9.22 9.76
N LYS A 72 14.38 -8.45 10.24
CA LYS A 72 15.51 -8.99 11.00
C LYS A 72 15.08 -9.57 12.34
N LEU A 73 14.11 -8.96 13.00
CA LEU A 73 13.57 -9.47 14.25
C LEU A 73 12.67 -10.68 14.01
N LEU A 74 11.91 -10.70 12.91
CA LEU A 74 11.12 -11.84 12.46
C LEU A 74 12.00 -13.06 12.19
N GLU A 75 13.14 -12.90 11.50
CA GLU A 75 14.11 -13.98 11.28
C GLU A 75 14.55 -14.61 12.61
N LEU A 76 14.95 -13.77 13.56
CA LEU A 76 15.36 -14.24 14.88
C LEU A 76 14.21 -14.94 15.62
N VAL A 77 13.00 -14.39 15.58
CA VAL A 77 11.83 -15.00 16.23
C VAL A 77 11.49 -16.34 15.61
N ILE A 78 11.47 -16.43 14.28
CA ILE A 78 11.21 -17.68 13.56
C ILE A 78 12.21 -18.77 13.97
N ASP A 79 13.50 -18.44 14.02
CA ASP A 79 14.55 -19.39 14.44
C ASP A 79 14.32 -19.87 15.89
N GLN A 80 13.88 -18.98 16.78
CA GLN A 80 13.60 -19.34 18.17
C GLN A 80 12.31 -20.17 18.30
N LEU A 81 11.28 -19.87 17.49
CA LEU A 81 10.04 -20.65 17.46
C LEU A 81 10.28 -22.06 16.91
N ASP A 82 11.12 -22.23 15.89
CA ASP A 82 11.53 -23.55 15.38
C ASP A 82 12.27 -24.37 16.45
N GLN A 83 13.18 -23.73 17.19
CA GLN A 83 13.87 -24.37 18.32
C GLN A 83 12.88 -24.74 19.44
N LEU A 84 11.90 -23.88 19.71
CA LEU A 84 10.88 -24.12 20.72
C LEU A 84 10.01 -25.32 20.34
N TYR A 85 9.49 -25.34 19.12
CA TYR A 85 8.72 -26.45 18.55
C TYR A 85 9.49 -27.78 18.69
N SER A 86 10.75 -27.80 18.26
CA SER A 86 11.62 -28.98 18.36
C SER A 86 11.84 -29.44 19.82
N SER A 87 11.92 -28.49 20.76
CA SER A 87 12.05 -28.79 22.19
C SER A 87 10.79 -29.40 22.79
N TRP A 88 9.61 -28.94 22.35
CA TRP A 88 8.33 -29.46 22.79
C TRP A 88 8.04 -30.85 22.22
N GLU A 89 8.37 -31.08 20.95
CA GLU A 89 8.28 -32.39 20.29
C GLU A 89 9.19 -33.42 20.97
N SER A 90 10.40 -33.01 21.36
CA SER A 90 11.36 -33.88 22.06
C SER A 90 11.13 -33.99 23.59
N HIS A 91 10.05 -33.41 24.12
CA HIS A 91 9.72 -33.35 25.56
C HIS A 91 10.84 -32.77 26.45
N LYS A 92 11.76 -31.97 25.89
CA LYS A 92 12.86 -31.31 26.61
C LYS A 92 12.53 -29.85 26.85
N GLU A 93 11.48 -29.63 27.63
CA GLU A 93 10.96 -28.28 27.86
C GLU A 93 11.94 -27.41 28.64
N LYS A 94 12.21 -26.20 28.15
CA LYS A 94 13.11 -25.22 28.79
C LYS A 94 12.31 -23.99 29.21
N LYS A 95 11.77 -23.96 30.43
CA LYS A 95 10.95 -22.84 30.93
C LYS A 95 11.58 -21.43 30.76
N PRO A 96 12.89 -21.21 31.01
CA PRO A 96 13.50 -19.90 30.76
C PRO A 96 13.50 -19.47 29.29
N PHE A 97 13.46 -20.43 28.37
CA PHE A 97 13.42 -20.19 26.93
C PHE A 97 12.05 -19.61 26.50
N LEU A 98 10.96 -20.05 27.13
CA LEU A 98 9.60 -19.54 26.86
C LEU A 98 9.47 -18.04 27.13
N VAL A 99 10.05 -17.55 28.23
CA VAL A 99 10.01 -16.12 28.60
C VAL A 99 10.72 -15.26 27.56
N ILE A 100 11.87 -15.74 27.05
CA ILE A 100 12.65 -15.05 26.01
C ILE A 100 11.85 -15.01 24.71
N VAL A 101 11.29 -16.14 24.28
CA VAL A 101 10.49 -16.23 23.04
C VAL A 101 9.26 -15.33 23.11
N SER A 102 8.50 -15.37 24.21
CA SER A 102 7.33 -14.51 24.42
C SER A 102 7.71 -13.01 24.37
N SER A 103 8.79 -12.62 25.04
CA SER A 103 9.29 -11.24 24.99
C SER A 103 9.70 -10.80 23.58
N LEU A 104 10.27 -11.71 22.78
CA LEU A 104 10.65 -11.43 21.39
C LEU A 104 9.42 -11.31 20.48
N LEU A 105 8.41 -12.17 20.65
CA LEU A 105 7.13 -12.08 19.94
C LEU A 105 6.46 -10.73 20.19
N GLN A 106 6.33 -10.33 21.46
CA GLN A 106 5.79 -9.03 21.85
C GLN A 106 6.54 -7.86 21.21
N ARG A 107 7.88 -7.96 21.16
CA ARG A 107 8.70 -6.93 20.54
C ARG A 107 8.45 -6.84 19.04
N VAL A 108 8.44 -7.97 18.33
CA VAL A 108 8.18 -7.99 16.88
C VAL A 108 6.80 -7.43 16.58
N ARG A 109 5.77 -7.87 17.31
CA ARG A 109 4.40 -7.38 17.16
C ARG A 109 4.31 -5.86 17.29
N LYS A 110 4.94 -5.29 18.33
CA LYS A 110 5.02 -3.83 18.52
C LYS A 110 5.71 -3.12 17.36
N GLU A 111 6.78 -3.70 16.83
CA GLU A 111 7.50 -3.11 15.69
C GLU A 111 6.67 -3.16 14.40
N ILE A 112 5.85 -4.21 14.20
CA ILE A 112 4.87 -4.27 13.09
C ILE A 112 3.82 -3.17 13.25
N LEU A 113 3.20 -3.06 14.43
CA LEU A 113 2.19 -2.03 14.73
C LEU A 113 2.72 -0.59 14.62
N ASN A 114 4.03 -0.41 14.78
CA ASN A 114 4.67 0.90 14.63
C ASN A 114 4.93 1.28 13.16
N ILE A 115 4.72 0.38 12.19
CA ILE A 115 4.77 0.74 10.78
C ILE A 115 3.57 1.64 10.47
N PRO A 116 3.77 2.88 9.98
CA PRO A 116 2.65 3.75 9.67
C PRO A 116 1.75 3.12 8.59
N HIS A 117 0.45 2.98 8.84
CA HIS A 117 -0.49 2.36 7.87
C HIS A 117 -0.43 3.02 6.49
N GLN A 118 -0.35 4.35 6.44
CA GLN A 118 -0.21 5.13 5.20
C GLN A 118 1.07 4.82 4.40
N SER A 119 2.06 4.20 5.04
CA SER A 119 3.30 3.78 4.40
C SER A 119 3.21 2.37 3.84
N ILE A 120 2.20 1.58 4.21
CA ILE A 120 2.02 0.21 3.76
C ILE A 120 1.32 0.24 2.39
N PRO A 121 1.90 -0.37 1.34
CA PRO A 121 1.25 -0.50 0.04
C PRO A 121 0.02 -1.43 0.12
N ASP A 122 -1.07 -1.04 -0.54
CA ASP A 122 -2.34 -1.77 -0.55
C ASP A 122 -2.16 -3.26 -0.92
N ASP A 123 -1.30 -3.57 -1.90
CA ASP A 123 -1.06 -4.95 -2.39
C ASP A 123 -0.53 -5.92 -1.32
N ILE A 124 0.03 -5.42 -0.23
CA ILE A 124 0.60 -6.22 0.86
C ILE A 124 0.04 -5.85 2.24
N PHE A 125 -0.97 -4.98 2.28
CA PHE A 125 -1.54 -4.50 3.53
C PHE A 125 -2.13 -5.65 4.34
N ASP A 126 -2.99 -6.45 3.72
CA ASP A 126 -3.62 -7.63 4.34
C ASP A 126 -2.57 -8.63 4.84
N ASN A 127 -1.46 -8.81 4.11
CA ASN A 127 -0.38 -9.69 4.53
C ASN A 127 0.35 -9.19 5.79
N VAL A 128 0.45 -7.87 5.97
CA VAL A 128 1.06 -7.26 7.16
C VAL A 128 0.12 -7.38 8.36
N GLU A 129 -1.18 -7.19 8.17
CA GLU A 129 -2.19 -7.41 9.21
C GLU A 129 -2.23 -8.88 9.63
N GLU A 130 -2.33 -9.82 8.68
CA GLU A 130 -2.35 -11.26 8.97
C GLU A 130 -1.06 -11.70 9.69
N LEU A 131 0.09 -11.10 9.36
CA LEU A 131 1.35 -11.37 10.05
C LEU A 131 1.32 -10.90 11.52
N GLU A 132 0.70 -9.76 11.80
CA GLU A 132 0.55 -9.24 13.16
C GLU A 132 -0.34 -10.16 14.00
N ASP A 133 -1.46 -10.60 13.43
CA ASP A 133 -2.41 -11.53 14.05
C ASP A 133 -1.75 -12.87 14.39
N GLU A 134 -1.04 -13.48 13.43
CA GLU A 134 -0.35 -14.77 13.64
C GLU A 134 0.71 -14.69 14.75
N ILE A 135 1.43 -13.57 14.85
CA ILE A 135 2.39 -13.35 15.93
C ILE A 135 1.68 -13.20 17.28
N GLY A 136 0.51 -12.56 17.30
CA GLY A 136 -0.35 -12.49 18.47
C GLY A 136 -0.85 -13.86 18.92
N CYS A 137 -1.29 -14.71 17.99
CA CYS A 137 -1.68 -16.09 18.24
C CYS A 137 -0.50 -16.90 18.82
N MET A 138 0.69 -16.74 18.25
CA MET A 138 1.91 -17.37 18.76
C MET A 138 2.24 -16.95 20.18
N GLU A 139 2.11 -15.66 20.48
CA GLU A 139 2.33 -15.13 21.83
C GLU A 139 1.37 -15.78 22.84
N ALA A 140 0.08 -15.87 22.49
CA ALA A 140 -0.92 -16.52 23.31
C ALA A 140 -0.60 -18.00 23.55
N ASN A 141 -0.20 -18.73 22.50
CA ASN A 141 0.16 -20.15 22.58
C ASN A 141 1.38 -20.37 23.49
N VAL A 142 2.46 -19.59 23.32
CA VAL A 142 3.65 -19.68 24.17
C VAL A 142 3.32 -19.40 25.64
N ASN A 143 2.48 -18.40 25.90
CA ASN A 143 2.05 -18.05 27.25
C ASN A 143 1.16 -19.15 27.87
N PHE A 144 0.27 -19.76 27.09
CA PHE A 144 -0.57 -20.86 27.56
C PHE A 144 0.27 -22.09 27.96
N PHE A 145 1.25 -22.46 27.14
CA PHE A 145 2.21 -23.51 27.48
C PHE A 145 3.03 -23.19 28.73
N HIS A 146 3.39 -21.91 28.94
CA HIS A 146 4.12 -21.48 30.14
C HIS A 146 3.32 -21.69 31.44
N ILE A 147 2.01 -21.51 31.39
CA ILE A 147 1.10 -21.59 32.56
C ILE A 147 0.74 -23.06 32.89
N GLY A 148 1.13 -24.01 32.05
CA GLY A 148 1.01 -25.44 32.34
C GLY A 148 -0.23 -26.11 31.76
N GLY A 149 -0.66 -25.69 30.56
CA GLY A 149 -1.68 -26.41 29.79
C GLY A 149 -1.41 -27.92 29.80
N GLU A 150 -2.37 -28.69 30.30
CA GLU A 150 -2.21 -30.12 30.59
C GLU A 150 -1.77 -30.91 29.34
N TYR A 151 -1.10 -32.05 29.57
CA TYR A 151 -0.61 -32.98 28.55
C TYR A 151 -1.65 -33.44 27.50
N VAL A 152 -2.95 -33.25 27.76
CA VAL A 152 -4.07 -33.73 26.93
C VAL A 152 -4.23 -32.90 25.65
N GLU A 153 -3.98 -31.59 25.68
CA GLU A 153 -4.17 -30.72 24.51
C GLU A 153 -2.87 -30.44 23.74
N LYS A 154 -1.72 -30.84 24.31
CA LYS A 154 -0.38 -30.60 23.74
C LYS A 154 -0.23 -31.03 22.27
N PRO A 155 -0.77 -32.17 21.79
CA PRO A 155 -0.67 -32.55 20.38
C PRO A 155 -1.40 -31.58 19.44
N LYS A 156 -2.59 -31.11 19.84
CA LYS A 156 -3.38 -30.16 19.05
C LYS A 156 -2.67 -28.81 18.97
N TYR A 157 -2.21 -28.29 20.11
CA TYR A 157 -1.46 -27.03 20.13
C TYR A 157 -0.13 -27.11 19.41
N LEU A 158 0.54 -28.26 19.37
CA LEU A 158 1.75 -28.44 18.57
C LEU A 158 1.45 -28.30 17.06
N ILE A 159 0.32 -28.84 16.60
CA ILE A 159 -0.13 -28.70 15.21
C ILE A 159 -0.44 -27.23 14.92
N GLU A 160 -1.28 -26.59 15.73
CA GLU A 160 -1.65 -25.17 15.56
C GLU A 160 -0.42 -24.25 15.60
N PHE A 161 0.52 -24.52 16.51
CA PHE A 161 1.80 -23.80 16.57
C PHE A 161 2.61 -23.98 15.28
N LYS A 162 2.67 -25.19 14.74
CA LYS A 162 3.41 -25.45 13.51
C LYS A 162 2.77 -24.76 12.31
N GLU A 163 1.44 -24.81 12.21
CA GLU A 163 0.67 -24.14 11.15
C GLU A 163 0.87 -22.62 11.19
N SER A 164 0.72 -21.98 12.35
CA SER A 164 1.00 -20.55 12.51
C SER A 164 2.45 -20.20 12.19
N LEU A 165 3.43 -21.06 12.56
CA LEU A 165 4.84 -20.81 12.24
C LEU A 165 5.12 -20.83 10.73
N ASP A 166 4.54 -21.81 10.05
CA ASP A 166 4.68 -21.95 8.61
C ASP A 166 3.96 -20.82 7.87
N LYS A 167 2.81 -20.37 8.38
CA LYS A 167 2.09 -19.19 7.88
C LYS A 167 2.90 -17.89 8.06
N ILE A 168 3.51 -17.66 9.22
CA ILE A 168 4.42 -16.53 9.46
C ILE A 168 5.58 -16.54 8.44
N LYS A 169 6.19 -17.71 8.20
CA LYS A 169 7.27 -17.87 7.21
C LYS A 169 6.80 -17.54 5.79
N GLN A 170 5.60 -17.98 5.42
CA GLN A 170 4.98 -17.69 4.13
C GLN A 170 4.74 -16.17 3.97
N LEU A 171 4.04 -15.55 4.92
CA LEU A 171 3.71 -14.12 4.89
C LEU A 171 4.96 -13.26 4.80
N ARG A 172 5.97 -13.57 5.63
CA ARG A 172 7.29 -12.91 5.56
C ARG A 172 7.87 -12.97 4.15
N THR A 173 7.82 -14.14 3.52
CA THR A 173 8.38 -14.36 2.18
C THR A 173 7.62 -13.57 1.12
N GLU A 174 6.28 -13.50 1.21
CA GLU A 174 5.44 -12.72 0.29
C GLU A 174 5.73 -11.22 0.42
N ILE A 175 5.81 -10.70 1.65
CA ILE A 175 6.15 -9.29 1.91
C ILE A 175 7.58 -8.98 1.44
N ASP A 176 8.55 -9.89 1.62
CA ASP A 176 9.91 -9.68 1.13
C ASP A 176 10.01 -9.73 -0.40
N LYS A 177 9.18 -10.52 -1.09
CA LYS A 177 9.13 -10.56 -2.56
C LYS A 177 8.68 -9.24 -3.16
N PHE A 178 7.79 -8.51 -2.49
CA PHE A 178 7.35 -7.18 -2.90
C PHE A 178 8.52 -6.18 -3.07
N LYS A 179 9.69 -6.45 -2.45
CA LYS A 179 10.91 -5.64 -2.65
C LYS A 179 11.56 -5.78 -4.02
N LYS A 180 11.27 -6.82 -4.81
CA LYS A 180 12.03 -7.15 -6.02
C LYS A 180 11.52 -6.51 -7.31
N ASP A 181 10.35 -5.89 -7.30
CA ASP A 181 9.69 -5.36 -8.52
C ASP A 181 9.72 -3.82 -8.63
N GLY A 182 10.74 -3.17 -8.07
CA GLY A 182 10.89 -1.70 -8.01
C GLY A 182 12.13 -1.15 -8.66
#